data_AF-A0A965I0R2-F1
#
_entry.id   AF-A0A965I0R2-F1
#
_cell.length_a   1.000
_cell.length_b   1.000
_cell.length_c   1.000
_cell.angle_alpha   90.00
_cell.angle_beta   90.00
_cell.angle_gamma   90.00
#
_symmetry.space_group_name_H-M   'P 1'
#
loop_
_entity.id
_entity.type
_entity.pdbx_description
1 polymer ?
#
loop_
_entity_poly.entity_id
_entity_poly.type
_entity_poly.pdbx_seq_one_letter_code
_entity_poly.pdbx_strand_id
1 'polypeptide(L)'
;MWGTASQWRLRAFLLLGALGLCGQATGDDPLAPHPEVQAAIRVVDEGVAVGPYSPNWTSLEQYEIPQWYKDAKFGIFVHWGVYSVPAYGSEWYPRQMYINQKRRGENFFQYHAETHGPQ
;
A
#
# COMPACT_ATOMS: atom_id res chain seq x y z
N MET A 1 -32.54 49.64 39.31
CA MET A 1 -33.10 48.90 40.45
C MET A 1 -33.27 47.46 40.00
N TRP A 2 -32.37 46.56 40.43
CA TRP A 2 -32.65 45.41 41.30
C TRP A 2 -33.71 44.44 40.70
N GLY A 3 -33.47 43.16 40.44
CA GLY A 3 -32.39 42.28 40.82
C GLY A 3 -32.61 40.85 40.27
N THR A 4 -31.61 40.04 40.55
CA THR A 4 -31.38 38.62 40.27
C THR A 4 -32.51 37.66 40.66
N ALA A 5 -32.69 36.58 39.89
CA ALA A 5 -33.29 35.35 40.39
C ALA A 5 -32.43 34.14 39.96
N SER A 6 -31.60 33.68 40.90
CA SER A 6 -30.94 32.38 40.82
C SER A 6 -31.99 31.28 40.97
N GLN A 7 -31.95 30.26 40.13
CA GLN A 7 -32.56 28.97 40.44
C GLN A 7 -31.49 27.88 40.33
N TRP A 8 -30.87 27.60 41.47
CA TRP A 8 -30.15 26.37 41.72
C TRP A 8 -31.17 25.26 42.00
N ARG A 9 -31.09 24.13 41.29
CA ARG A 9 -31.27 22.77 41.85
C ARG A 9 -31.06 21.68 40.78
N LEU A 10 -29.87 21.09 40.83
CA LEU A 10 -29.60 19.65 40.76
C LEU A 10 -30.64 18.77 40.05
N ARG A 11 -30.28 18.31 38.85
CA ARG A 11 -30.59 16.94 38.42
C ARG A 11 -29.31 16.27 37.96
N ALA A 12 -28.64 15.65 38.93
CA ALA A 12 -27.76 14.53 38.65
C ALA A 12 -28.67 13.35 38.24
N PHE A 13 -28.53 12.87 37.00
CA PHE A 13 -28.84 11.50 36.67
C PHE A 13 -27.79 11.00 35.68
N LEU A 14 -27.06 9.99 36.17
CA LEU A 14 -26.13 9.17 35.44
C LEU A 14 -26.77 8.64 34.15
N LEU A 15 -26.11 8.85 33.01
CA LEU A 15 -26.11 7.89 31.92
C LEU A 15 -24.66 7.58 31.57
N LEU A 16 -24.10 6.68 32.37
CA LEU A 16 -23.05 5.77 31.98
C LEU A 16 -23.51 5.01 30.72
N GLY A 17 -22.61 4.89 29.75
CA GLY A 17 -22.57 3.74 28.86
C GLY A 17 -23.14 3.92 27.46
N ALA A 18 -22.32 4.48 26.56
CA ALA A 18 -22.23 4.03 25.16
C ALA A 18 -21.00 4.65 24.43
N LEU A 19 -19.85 4.73 25.11
CA LEU A 19 -18.55 4.94 24.45
C LEU A 19 -17.89 3.58 24.34
N GLY A 20 -18.34 2.77 23.38
CA GLY A 20 -17.88 1.40 23.27
C GLY A 20 -18.58 0.66 22.17
N LEU A 21 -18.38 1.11 20.93
CA LEU A 21 -18.44 0.31 19.70
C LEU A 21 -17.78 1.16 18.59
N CYS A 22 -16.52 1.52 18.81
CA CYS A 22 -15.62 1.55 17.66
C CYS A 22 -15.56 0.08 17.22
N GLY A 23 -16.01 -0.20 15.99
CA GLY A 23 -16.30 -1.55 15.52
C GLY A 23 -15.19 -2.53 15.93
N GLN A 24 -15.57 -3.54 16.70
CA GLN A 24 -14.70 -4.69 16.86
C GLN A 24 -14.57 -5.28 15.46
N ALA A 25 -13.36 -5.26 14.90
CA ALA A 25 -13.04 -5.96 13.68
C ALA A 25 -13.36 -7.44 13.92
N THR A 26 -14.53 -7.88 13.44
CA THR A 26 -14.87 -9.30 13.35
C THR A 26 -13.80 -9.95 12.49
N GLY A 27 -13.28 -11.12 12.88
CA GLY A 27 -12.20 -11.82 12.20
C GLY A 27 -12.47 -12.27 10.76
N ASP A 28 -13.55 -11.79 10.15
CA ASP A 28 -14.05 -12.16 8.82
C ASP A 28 -14.04 -10.98 7.83
N ASP A 29 -13.19 -9.96 8.03
CA ASP A 29 -12.94 -8.97 6.97
C ASP A 29 -11.93 -9.55 5.96
N PRO A 30 -12.34 -9.88 4.72
CA PRO A 30 -11.45 -10.45 3.71
C PRO A 30 -10.36 -9.47 3.24
N LEU A 31 -10.48 -8.18 3.60
CA LEU A 31 -9.49 -7.14 3.34
C LEU A 31 -8.65 -6.83 4.58
N ALA A 32 -8.90 -7.48 5.72
CA ALA A 32 -8.08 -7.30 6.90
C ALA A 32 -6.64 -7.75 6.63
N PRO A 33 -5.64 -6.98 7.07
CA PRO A 33 -4.26 -7.40 6.94
C PRO A 33 -3.99 -8.70 7.71
N HIS A 34 -3.11 -9.53 7.15
CA HIS A 34 -2.70 -10.79 7.78
C HIS A 34 -2.21 -10.55 9.23
N PRO A 35 -2.58 -11.38 10.22
CA PRO A 35 -2.22 -11.16 11.62
C PRO A 35 -0.71 -11.00 11.87
N GLU A 36 0.13 -11.65 11.06
CA GLU A 36 1.59 -11.56 11.20
C GLU A 36 2.17 -10.19 10.81
N VAL A 37 1.45 -9.38 10.01
CA VAL A 37 1.95 -8.06 9.59
C VAL A 37 1.55 -6.93 10.55
N GLN A 38 0.83 -7.23 11.63
CA GLN A 38 0.30 -6.23 12.57
C GLN A 38 1.40 -5.36 13.20
N ALA A 39 2.56 -5.94 13.49
CA ALA A 39 3.70 -5.16 13.99
C ALA A 39 4.21 -4.16 12.95
N ALA A 40 4.26 -4.55 11.67
CA ALA A 40 4.68 -3.67 10.58
C ALA A 40 3.67 -2.53 10.34
N ILE A 41 2.36 -2.83 10.46
CA ILE A 41 1.30 -1.83 10.32
C ILE A 41 1.43 -0.73 11.37
N ARG A 42 1.71 -1.09 12.62
CA ARG A 42 1.93 -0.09 13.69
C ARG A 42 3.08 0.86 13.36
N VAL A 43 4.18 0.33 12.84
CA VAL A 43 5.33 1.16 12.41
C VAL A 43 4.92 2.12 11.28
N VAL A 44 4.10 1.67 10.35
CA VAL A 44 3.55 2.53 9.28
C VAL A 44 2.65 3.61 9.87
N ASP A 45 1.73 3.26 10.76
CA ASP A 45 0.79 4.20 11.39
C ASP A 45 1.51 5.28 12.20
N GLU A 46 2.55 4.90 12.97
CA GLU A 46 3.39 5.84 13.70
C GLU A 46 4.13 6.80 12.75
N GLY A 47 4.68 6.28 11.64
CA GLY A 47 5.33 7.10 10.62
C GLY A 47 4.38 8.08 9.94
N VAL A 48 3.16 7.63 9.65
CA VAL A 48 2.08 8.45 9.08
C VAL A 48 1.64 9.55 10.05
N ALA A 49 1.54 9.26 11.35
CA ALA A 49 1.11 10.22 12.37
C ALA A 49 2.10 11.39 12.57
N VAL A 50 3.40 11.15 12.32
CA VAL A 50 4.46 12.17 12.46
C VAL A 50 4.73 12.90 11.14
N GLY A 51 4.48 12.24 10.00
CA GLY A 51 4.74 12.80 8.67
C GLY A 51 3.75 13.89 8.24
N PRO A 52 4.11 14.69 7.23
CA PRO A 52 3.23 15.75 6.71
C PRO A 52 2.06 15.21 5.86
N TYR A 53 2.04 13.90 5.57
CA TYR A 53 1.05 13.25 4.71
C TYR A 53 0.26 12.19 5.48
N SER A 54 -1.06 12.23 5.33
CA SER A 54 -1.99 11.22 5.82
C SER A 54 -2.46 10.32 4.66
N PRO A 55 -2.94 9.09 4.92
CA PRO A 55 -3.20 8.07 3.89
C PRO A 55 -4.58 8.30 3.23
N ASN A 56 -4.82 9.52 2.78
CA ASN A 56 -6.01 9.92 2.04
C ASN A 56 -5.62 10.84 0.87
N TRP A 57 -6.47 10.85 -0.15
CA TRP A 57 -6.23 11.59 -1.39
C TRP A 57 -6.02 13.09 -1.15
N THR A 58 -6.86 13.72 -0.32
CA THR A 58 -6.77 15.16 -0.02
C THR A 58 -5.38 15.57 0.48
N SER A 59 -4.74 14.72 1.30
CA SER A 59 -3.39 14.96 1.79
C SER A 59 -2.32 14.64 0.75
N LEU A 60 -2.41 13.51 0.04
CA LEU A 60 -1.41 13.09 -0.95
C LEU A 60 -1.36 14.01 -2.18
N GLU A 61 -2.48 14.63 -2.55
CA GLU A 61 -2.55 15.61 -3.64
C GLU A 61 -1.77 16.91 -3.33
N GLN A 62 -1.41 17.16 -2.08
CA GLN A 62 -0.55 18.28 -1.70
C GLN A 62 0.94 18.03 -1.99
N TYR A 63 1.32 16.84 -2.49
CA TYR A 63 2.71 16.57 -2.86
C TYR A 63 3.12 17.37 -4.10
N GLU A 64 4.22 18.11 -3.97
CA GLU A 64 4.85 18.79 -5.08
C GLU A 64 6.10 18.05 -5.56
N ILE A 65 6.23 17.90 -6.88
CA ILE A 65 7.44 17.33 -7.49
C ILE A 65 8.64 18.24 -7.12
N PRO A 66 9.72 17.68 -6.55
CA PRO A 66 10.87 18.47 -6.12
C PRO A 66 11.59 19.13 -7.30
N GLN A 67 12.15 20.33 -7.07
CA GLN A 67 12.72 21.16 -8.13
C GLN A 67 13.84 20.44 -8.90
N TRP A 68 14.70 19.69 -8.20
CA TRP A 68 15.79 18.93 -8.84
C TRP A 68 15.26 17.91 -9.88
N TYR A 69 14.12 17.27 -9.62
CA TYR A 69 13.53 16.29 -10.54
C TYR A 69 12.93 17.00 -11.74
N LYS A 70 12.28 18.16 -11.51
CA LYS A 70 11.81 19.04 -12.59
C LYS A 70 12.98 19.46 -13.48
N ASP A 71 14.13 19.78 -12.91
CA ASP A 71 15.31 20.28 -13.63
C ASP A 71 16.12 19.20 -14.33
N ALA A 72 16.05 17.94 -13.88
CA ALA A 72 16.88 16.86 -14.41
C ALA A 72 16.66 16.59 -15.91
N LYS A 73 15.41 16.68 -16.40
CA LYS A 73 14.92 16.48 -17.79
C LYS A 73 15.22 15.12 -18.46
N PHE A 74 16.31 14.46 -18.12
CA PHE A 74 16.76 13.21 -18.72
C PHE A 74 17.22 12.24 -17.61
N GLY A 75 16.80 10.99 -17.74
CA GLY A 75 17.18 9.90 -16.84
C GLY A 75 17.33 8.60 -17.60
N ILE A 76 18.21 7.73 -17.11
CA ILE A 76 18.41 6.39 -17.66
C ILE A 76 17.81 5.40 -16.66
N PHE A 77 16.95 4.52 -17.16
CA PHE A 77 16.42 3.39 -16.41
C PHE A 77 16.91 2.08 -17.03
N VAL A 78 17.15 1.08 -16.19
CA VAL A 78 17.71 -0.21 -16.61
C VAL A 78 16.82 -1.33 -16.08
N HIS A 79 16.31 -2.17 -17.00
CA HIS A 79 15.65 -3.41 -16.65
C HIS A 79 16.70 -4.52 -16.49
N TRP A 80 17.14 -4.75 -15.27
CA TRP A 80 18.12 -5.79 -14.94
C TRP A 80 17.68 -6.60 -13.73
N GLY A 81 17.73 -7.92 -13.84
CA GLY A 81 17.36 -8.85 -12.79
C GLY A 81 17.62 -10.29 -13.18
N VAL A 82 17.05 -11.25 -12.45
CA VAL A 82 17.23 -12.69 -12.74
C VAL A 82 16.72 -13.08 -14.13
N TYR A 83 15.71 -12.37 -14.64
CA TYR A 83 15.22 -12.53 -16.01
C TYR A 83 16.25 -12.15 -17.08
N SER A 84 17.32 -11.43 -16.73
CA SER A 84 18.41 -11.10 -17.66
C SER A 84 19.44 -12.23 -17.79
N VAL A 85 19.45 -13.22 -16.87
CA VAL A 85 20.41 -14.34 -16.88
C VAL A 85 20.32 -15.18 -18.16
N PRO A 86 19.12 -15.56 -18.66
CA PRO A 86 19.01 -16.29 -19.93
C PRO A 86 19.39 -15.46 -21.16
N ALA A 87 19.45 -14.13 -21.03
CA ALA A 87 19.75 -13.18 -22.11
C ALA A 87 18.94 -13.47 -23.40
N TYR A 88 17.69 -13.87 -23.26
CA TYR A 88 16.84 -14.32 -24.36
C TYR A 88 15.46 -13.67 -24.29
N GLY A 89 15.03 -13.08 -25.41
CA GLY A 89 13.76 -12.38 -25.53
C GLY A 89 13.67 -11.11 -24.70
N SER A 90 12.99 -11.16 -23.55
CA SER A 90 12.67 -9.99 -22.74
C SER A 90 12.64 -10.31 -21.24
N GLU A 91 12.47 -9.28 -20.41
CA GLU A 91 12.25 -9.37 -18.96
C GLU A 91 11.06 -10.27 -18.57
N TRP A 92 10.16 -10.58 -19.52
CA TRP A 92 9.04 -11.50 -19.31
C TRP A 92 9.45 -12.97 -19.38
N TYR A 93 10.72 -13.28 -19.64
CA TYR A 93 11.22 -14.65 -19.74
C TYR A 93 10.68 -15.60 -18.64
N PRO A 94 10.70 -15.24 -17.34
CA PRO A 94 10.24 -16.16 -16.29
C PRO A 94 8.76 -16.51 -16.41
N ARG A 95 7.94 -15.61 -16.96
CA ARG A 95 6.52 -15.89 -17.23
C ARG A 95 6.36 -16.71 -18.50
N GLN A 96 7.11 -16.38 -19.55
CA GLN A 96 6.92 -16.96 -20.88
C GLN A 96 7.50 -18.36 -21.00
N MET A 97 8.52 -18.73 -20.21
CA MET A 97 9.11 -20.07 -20.23
C MET A 97 8.13 -21.18 -19.84
N TYR A 98 7.00 -20.85 -19.20
CA TYR A 98 5.93 -21.81 -18.88
C TYR A 98 4.81 -21.88 -19.93
N ILE A 99 4.89 -21.10 -21.01
CA ILE A 99 3.84 -21.01 -22.03
C ILE A 99 4.40 -21.57 -23.33
N ASN A 100 3.97 -22.78 -23.71
CA ASN A 100 4.39 -23.43 -24.96
C ASN A 100 3.69 -22.81 -26.18
N GLN A 101 4.04 -21.58 -26.49
CA GLN A 101 3.54 -20.82 -27.62
C GLN A 101 4.61 -19.86 -28.12
N LYS A 102 4.74 -19.76 -29.45
CA LYS A 102 5.55 -18.71 -30.07
C LYS A 102 4.94 -17.34 -29.81
N ARG A 103 5.74 -16.38 -29.34
CA ARG A 103 5.36 -14.99 -29.07
C ARG A 103 6.44 -14.06 -29.61
N ARG A 104 6.04 -13.10 -30.44
CA ARG A 104 6.94 -12.14 -31.11
C ARG A 104 8.10 -12.80 -31.87
N GLY A 105 7.87 -13.99 -32.44
CA GLY A 105 8.88 -14.76 -33.16
C GLY A 105 9.72 -15.70 -32.30
N GLU A 106 9.65 -15.59 -30.97
CA GLU A 106 10.42 -16.37 -30.01
C GLU A 106 9.55 -17.47 -29.38
N ASN A 107 10.15 -18.60 -29.04
CA ASN A 107 9.52 -19.63 -28.20
C ASN A 107 10.31 -19.78 -26.90
N PHE A 108 9.89 -19.07 -25.86
CA PHE A 108 10.57 -19.04 -24.55
C PHE A 108 10.56 -20.42 -23.88
N PHE A 109 9.44 -21.13 -23.95
CA PHE A 109 9.29 -22.48 -23.41
C PHE A 109 10.27 -23.44 -24.07
N GLN A 110 10.29 -23.46 -25.41
CA GLN A 110 11.18 -24.35 -26.16
C GLN A 110 12.65 -24.01 -25.88
N TYR A 111 13.02 -22.74 -25.91
CA TYR A 111 14.39 -22.30 -25.61
C TYR A 111 14.82 -22.72 -24.20
N HIS A 112 13.94 -22.57 -23.20
CA HIS A 112 14.24 -22.97 -21.82
C HIS A 112 14.45 -24.48 -21.72
N ALA A 113 13.53 -25.27 -22.29
CA ALA A 113 13.61 -26.73 -22.30
C ALA A 113 14.91 -27.24 -22.95
N GLU A 114 15.34 -26.61 -24.04
CA GLU A 114 16.56 -26.96 -24.77
C GLU A 114 17.85 -26.50 -24.07
N THR A 115 17.83 -25.35 -23.40
CA THR A 115 19.04 -24.72 -22.81
C THR A 115 19.28 -25.11 -21.35
N HIS A 116 18.21 -25.25 -20.57
CA HIS A 116 18.27 -25.43 -19.11
C HIS A 116 17.54 -26.70 -18.63
N GLY A 117 16.66 -27.27 -19.47
CA GLY A 117 15.84 -28.42 -19.13
C GLY A 117 14.38 -28.05 -18.85
N PRO A 118 13.52 -29.04 -18.55
CA PRO A 118 12.10 -28.80 -18.32
C PRO A 118 11.88 -27.97 -17.05
N GLN A 119 11.00 -26.98 -17.17
CA GLN A 119 10.54 -26.11 -16.09
C GLN A 119 9.50 -26.75 -15.17
#